data_AF-A0A0C2H1R7-F1
#
_entry.id   AF-A0A0C2H1R7-F1
#
_cell.length_a   1.000
_cell.length_b   1.000
_cell.length_c   1.000
_cell.angle_alpha   90.00
_cell.angle_beta   90.00
_cell.angle_gamma   90.00
#
_symmetry.space_group_name_H-M   'P 1'
#
loop_
_entity.id
_entity.type
_entity.pdbx_description
1 polymer ?
#
loop_
_entity_poly.entity_id
_entity_poly.type
_entity_poly.pdbx_seq_one_letter_code
_entity_poly.pdbx_strand_id
1 'polypeptide(L)'
;MLGDNEKASFHSTDPVDMEEVFIQTVPPQYQYGTDEELNFVVSSTYRSLVQAMVYIGQQSVSNDEFRGRFFSLILALLNKMSAQLFGNYIENRYVQSAAHILFLRPSDVDKMDFILEMLQMIRDLLCKCPFPATWHQMIMLQNKTVHKALRFLMNAIQGYFSNERERFYSDLWQEYMLTAVCFVTQPSLQSNDEWLCDEADPRVQLRKAAARDLRSMWFRLTPVQKMAYIPRLVGAFLKVALVEDDETREATIPIFFDMMQCEFHSCVEDRKNFKKFSDELTAQLDSLVDQDRGTRAFQEQFTKILTSQCQSDKELWDGGGRELIDRVDRLLGHLFEYRLVRETSDCMENGMSRTVQLLRYYEKYRHHDLYITYVYKLYDLHIVYNNQIEAAKTLMLYANTLSWDEIELDESLISRRLNRQCAVERQLKDSLLCEAADLFAEGEMWEDAIRILKELLPIRIAELYRKIDRENRAFFYYYLVAFYGKGFPSYLNGISFVFRSDKLERHADFMQRMQQ
;
A
#
# COMPACT_ATOMS: atom_id res chain seq x y z
N MET A 1 55.18 -11.80 -34.99
CA MET A 1 55.97 -12.33 -36.12
C MET A 1 55.74 -13.83 -36.13
N LEU A 2 54.76 -14.32 -36.88
CA LEU A 2 54.81 -14.67 -38.32
C LEU A 2 55.39 -16.07 -38.57
N GLY A 3 54.59 -16.89 -39.28
CA GLY A 3 54.97 -18.14 -39.96
C GLY A 3 54.11 -19.34 -39.53
N ASP A 4 52.88 -19.54 -40.04
CA ASP A 4 52.49 -20.14 -41.34
C ASP A 4 52.56 -21.69 -41.31
N ASN A 5 51.67 -22.50 -41.90
CA ASN A 5 50.53 -22.32 -42.80
C ASN A 5 49.84 -23.70 -42.88
N GLU A 6 48.52 -23.80 -42.74
CA GLU A 6 47.77 -24.91 -43.36
C GLU A 6 46.39 -24.40 -43.82
N LYS A 7 46.22 -24.40 -45.15
CA LYS A 7 44.97 -24.13 -45.85
C LYS A 7 44.11 -25.40 -45.85
N ALA A 8 42.86 -25.29 -45.41
CA ALA A 8 41.80 -26.18 -45.86
C ALA A 8 40.51 -25.37 -46.09
N SER A 9 39.91 -25.63 -47.24
CA SER A 9 38.84 -24.89 -47.91
C SER A 9 37.47 -25.01 -47.27
N PHE A 10 36.69 -23.93 -47.36
CA PHE A 10 35.26 -23.83 -47.10
C PHE A 10 34.43 -24.87 -47.86
N HIS A 11 33.56 -25.60 -47.15
CA HIS A 11 32.26 -26.01 -47.68
C HIS A 11 31.19 -25.87 -46.58
N SER A 12 30.18 -25.08 -46.91
CA SER A 12 28.93 -24.84 -46.17
C SER A 12 28.14 -26.13 -46.02
N THR A 13 27.71 -26.42 -44.80
CA THR A 13 26.57 -27.32 -44.55
C THR A 13 25.56 -26.52 -43.74
N ASP A 14 24.44 -26.22 -44.40
CA ASP A 14 23.30 -25.51 -43.83
C ASP A 14 22.65 -26.35 -42.69
N PRO A 15 22.08 -25.69 -41.66
CA PRO A 15 21.32 -26.37 -40.64
C PRO A 15 19.98 -26.84 -41.21
N VAL A 16 19.70 -28.14 -41.03
CA VAL A 16 18.45 -28.81 -41.42
C VAL A 16 17.24 -28.11 -40.79
N ASP A 17 16.36 -27.61 -41.65
CA ASP A 17 15.04 -27.07 -41.30
C ASP A 17 14.20 -28.11 -40.56
N MET A 18 13.89 -27.85 -39.28
CA MET A 18 12.92 -28.62 -38.48
C MET A 18 11.45 -28.25 -38.79
N GLU A 19 11.17 -27.54 -39.88
CA GLU A 19 9.81 -27.19 -40.31
C GLU A 19 9.12 -28.26 -41.17
N GLU A 20 9.82 -29.28 -41.65
CA GLU A 20 9.22 -30.24 -42.63
C GLU A 20 8.48 -31.46 -42.03
N VAL A 21 8.40 -31.62 -40.70
CA VAL A 21 7.84 -32.87 -40.13
C VAL A 21 6.34 -32.81 -39.78
N PHE A 22 5.65 -31.67 -39.95
CA PHE A 22 4.20 -31.57 -39.71
C PHE A 22 3.41 -30.88 -40.84
N ILE A 23 3.69 -31.21 -42.10
CA ILE A 23 2.78 -30.86 -43.20
C ILE A 23 1.89 -32.06 -43.51
N GLN A 24 0.82 -32.22 -42.72
CA GLN A 24 -0.36 -32.94 -43.20
C GLN A 24 -1.17 -32.00 -44.09
N THR A 25 -1.41 -32.48 -45.31
CA THR A 25 -2.14 -31.83 -46.40
C THR A 25 -3.60 -31.54 -46.03
N VAL A 26 -3.89 -30.30 -45.62
CA VAL A 26 -5.25 -29.75 -45.58
C VAL A 26 -5.29 -28.51 -46.49
N PRO A 27 -6.26 -28.37 -47.40
CA PRO A 27 -6.33 -27.24 -48.32
C PRO A 27 -6.46 -25.90 -47.58
N PRO A 28 -5.91 -24.79 -48.13
CA PRO A 28 -5.76 -23.50 -47.43
C PRO A 28 -7.07 -22.76 -47.12
N GLN A 29 -8.22 -23.33 -47.48
CA GLN A 29 -9.54 -22.73 -47.20
C GLN A 29 -10.05 -22.98 -45.77
N TYR A 30 -9.38 -23.83 -44.98
CA TYR A 30 -9.77 -24.17 -43.60
C TYR A 30 -8.77 -23.69 -42.51
N GLN A 31 -7.81 -22.83 -42.84
CA GLN A 31 -6.75 -22.46 -41.89
C GLN A 31 -7.15 -21.41 -40.86
N TYR A 32 -8.28 -20.72 -41.02
CA TYR A 32 -8.75 -19.70 -40.09
C TYR A 32 -10.26 -19.85 -39.87
N GLY A 33 -10.67 -20.03 -38.61
CA GLY A 33 -12.08 -20.02 -38.23
C GLY A 33 -12.71 -18.66 -38.50
N THR A 34 -14.00 -18.66 -38.82
CA THR A 34 -14.80 -17.46 -39.07
C THR A 34 -15.15 -16.72 -37.77
N ASP A 35 -15.49 -15.43 -37.88
CA ASP A 35 -15.97 -14.64 -36.72
C ASP A 35 -17.28 -15.20 -36.14
N GLU A 36 -18.10 -15.88 -36.95
CA GLU A 36 -19.31 -16.56 -36.52
C GLU A 36 -19.00 -17.79 -35.66
N GLU A 37 -18.03 -18.60 -36.07
CA GLU A 37 -17.55 -19.75 -35.28
C GLU A 37 -16.92 -19.28 -33.95
N LEU A 38 -16.14 -18.20 -33.97
CA LEU A 38 -15.59 -17.60 -32.74
C LEU A 38 -16.71 -17.12 -31.81
N ASN A 39 -17.73 -16.45 -32.36
CA ASN A 39 -18.88 -16.00 -31.58
C ASN A 39 -19.66 -17.17 -30.97
N PHE A 40 -19.83 -18.27 -31.72
CA PHE A 40 -20.46 -19.49 -31.21
C PHE A 40 -19.66 -20.12 -30.05
N VAL A 41 -18.34 -20.21 -30.18
CA VAL A 41 -17.46 -20.74 -29.13
C VAL A 41 -17.51 -19.85 -27.88
N VAL A 42 -17.40 -18.53 -28.04
CA VAL A 42 -17.45 -17.56 -26.92
C VAL A 42 -18.81 -17.62 -26.23
N SER A 43 -19.91 -17.55 -26.98
CA SER A 43 -21.28 -17.60 -26.45
C SER A 43 -21.53 -18.87 -25.62
N SER A 44 -21.00 -20.01 -26.07
CA SER A 44 -21.25 -21.32 -25.44
C SER A 44 -20.34 -21.63 -24.26
N THR A 45 -19.06 -21.22 -24.30
CA THR A 45 -18.04 -21.77 -23.37
C THR A 45 -17.42 -20.74 -22.43
N TYR A 46 -17.48 -19.44 -22.75
CA TYR A 46 -16.62 -18.44 -22.11
C TYR A 46 -16.85 -18.30 -20.60
N ARG A 47 -18.09 -18.09 -20.14
CA ARG A 47 -18.37 -17.98 -18.69
C ARG A 47 -18.03 -19.26 -17.92
N SER A 48 -18.26 -20.42 -18.51
CA SER A 48 -17.89 -21.69 -17.87
C SER A 48 -16.38 -21.78 -17.66
N LEU A 49 -15.59 -21.30 -18.64
CA LEU A 49 -14.13 -21.20 -18.49
C LEU A 49 -13.74 -20.17 -17.40
N VAL A 50 -14.40 -19.02 -17.36
CA VAL A 50 -14.19 -17.99 -16.33
C VAL A 50 -14.46 -18.56 -14.93
N GLN A 51 -15.60 -19.19 -14.73
CA GLN A 51 -16.01 -19.81 -13.47
C GLN A 51 -15.07 -20.94 -13.07
N ALA A 52 -14.66 -21.79 -14.03
CA ALA A 52 -13.66 -22.82 -13.78
C ALA A 52 -12.32 -22.23 -13.31
N MET A 53 -11.87 -21.13 -13.92
CA MET A 53 -10.64 -20.46 -13.51
C MET A 53 -10.73 -19.84 -12.11
N VAL A 54 -11.84 -19.19 -11.78
CA VAL A 54 -12.08 -18.65 -10.42
C VAL A 54 -12.08 -19.80 -9.40
N TYR A 55 -12.75 -20.91 -9.70
CA TYR A 55 -12.78 -22.09 -8.83
C TYR A 55 -11.38 -22.70 -8.63
N ILE A 56 -10.61 -22.87 -9.70
CA ILE A 56 -9.22 -23.36 -9.64
C ILE A 56 -8.35 -22.39 -8.82
N GLY A 57 -8.52 -21.07 -8.99
CA GLY A 57 -7.75 -20.05 -8.28
C GLY A 57 -7.94 -20.05 -6.76
N GLN A 58 -9.12 -20.45 -6.29
CA GLN A 58 -9.46 -20.58 -4.87
C GLN A 58 -8.88 -21.84 -4.22
N GLN A 59 -8.64 -22.90 -4.99
CA GLN A 59 -8.03 -24.12 -4.45
C GLN A 59 -6.51 -23.97 -4.34
N SER A 60 -5.99 -23.93 -3.12
CA SER A 60 -4.55 -23.79 -2.84
C SER A 60 -3.68 -25.00 -3.28
N VAL A 61 -4.29 -26.06 -3.82
CA VAL A 61 -3.67 -27.36 -4.09
C VAL A 61 -3.63 -27.71 -5.60
N SER A 62 -4.07 -26.82 -6.49
CA SER A 62 -4.14 -27.14 -7.91
C SER A 62 -2.74 -27.23 -8.56
N ASN A 63 -2.43 -28.36 -9.20
CA ASN A 63 -1.31 -28.54 -10.13
C ASN A 63 -1.20 -27.32 -11.09
N ASP A 64 -0.09 -26.59 -11.03
CA ASP A 64 0.15 -25.37 -11.83
C ASP A 64 -0.05 -25.60 -13.34
N GLU A 65 0.14 -26.83 -13.81
CA GLU A 65 -0.06 -27.23 -15.20
C GLU A 65 -1.52 -27.07 -15.67
N PHE A 66 -2.51 -27.50 -14.87
CA PHE A 66 -3.92 -27.35 -15.25
C PHE A 66 -4.33 -25.88 -15.30
N ARG A 67 -3.87 -25.08 -14.32
CA ARG A 67 -4.11 -23.64 -14.29
C ARG A 67 -3.54 -22.96 -15.54
N GLY A 68 -2.33 -23.32 -15.95
CA GLY A 68 -1.69 -22.81 -17.16
C GLY A 68 -2.46 -23.10 -18.46
N ARG A 69 -3.08 -24.27 -18.57
CA ARG A 69 -3.89 -24.66 -19.75
C ARG A 69 -5.17 -23.83 -19.86
N PHE A 70 -5.97 -23.74 -18.78
CA PHE A 70 -7.18 -22.91 -18.76
C PHE A 70 -6.83 -21.43 -18.96
N PHE A 71 -5.75 -20.96 -18.34
CA PHE A 71 -5.24 -19.61 -18.53
C PHE A 71 -4.95 -19.30 -20.00
N SER A 72 -4.22 -20.18 -20.69
CA SER A 72 -3.83 -19.99 -22.08
C SER A 72 -5.04 -19.92 -23.00
N LEU A 73 -6.06 -20.76 -22.74
CA LEU A 73 -7.34 -20.73 -23.47
C LEU A 73 -8.09 -19.42 -23.25
N ILE A 74 -8.24 -18.97 -21.99
CA ILE A 74 -8.92 -17.70 -21.71
C ILE A 74 -8.17 -16.53 -22.32
N LEU A 75 -6.84 -16.51 -22.21
CA LEU A 75 -6.00 -15.45 -22.76
C LEU A 75 -6.15 -15.40 -24.30
N ALA A 76 -6.14 -16.55 -24.97
CA ALA A 76 -6.34 -16.64 -26.41
C ALA A 76 -7.73 -16.12 -26.83
N LEU A 77 -8.79 -16.52 -26.12
CA LEU A 77 -10.15 -16.05 -26.37
C LEU A 77 -10.28 -14.53 -26.17
N LEU A 78 -9.76 -14.00 -25.05
CA LEU A 78 -9.77 -12.57 -24.77
C LEU A 78 -8.98 -11.76 -25.80
N ASN A 79 -7.84 -12.29 -26.26
CA ASN A 79 -7.03 -11.62 -27.26
C ASN A 79 -7.80 -11.47 -28.59
N LYS A 80 -8.52 -12.53 -29.00
CA LYS A 80 -9.34 -12.55 -30.23
C LYS A 80 -10.67 -11.81 -30.10
N MET A 81 -11.19 -11.65 -28.89
CA MET A 81 -12.48 -11.00 -28.65
C MET A 81 -12.44 -9.50 -29.02
N SER A 82 -13.42 -9.03 -29.79
CA SER A 82 -13.59 -7.60 -30.11
C SER A 82 -14.55 -6.94 -29.11
N ALA A 83 -14.53 -5.59 -29.05
CA ALA A 83 -15.45 -4.84 -28.20
C ALA A 83 -16.92 -5.10 -28.56
N GLN A 84 -17.21 -5.24 -29.87
CA GLN A 84 -18.55 -5.55 -30.38
C GLN A 84 -18.99 -6.97 -29.98
N LEU A 85 -18.10 -7.96 -30.11
CA LEU A 85 -18.40 -9.33 -29.69
C LEU A 85 -18.66 -9.41 -28.17
N PHE A 86 -17.88 -8.70 -27.36
CA PHE A 86 -18.11 -8.65 -25.91
C PHE A 86 -19.42 -7.94 -25.54
N GLY A 87 -19.72 -6.81 -26.18
CA GLY A 87 -20.99 -6.10 -25.99
C GLY A 87 -22.18 -6.99 -26.36
N ASN A 88 -22.15 -7.59 -27.55
CA ASN A 88 -23.17 -8.54 -28.02
C ASN A 88 -23.30 -9.76 -27.12
N TYR A 89 -22.20 -10.24 -26.52
CA TYR A 89 -22.24 -11.34 -25.56
C TYR A 89 -23.00 -10.96 -24.28
N ILE A 90 -22.75 -9.76 -23.75
CA ILE A 90 -23.46 -9.21 -22.58
C ILE A 90 -24.91 -8.85 -22.90
N GLU A 91 -25.27 -8.61 -24.16
CA GLU A 91 -26.66 -8.36 -24.55
C GLU A 91 -27.41 -9.66 -24.86
N ASN A 92 -26.92 -10.45 -25.83
CA ASN A 92 -27.64 -11.60 -26.39
C ASN A 92 -27.83 -12.76 -25.42
N ARG A 93 -26.87 -13.03 -24.53
CA ARG A 93 -27.00 -14.15 -23.57
C ARG A 93 -28.17 -13.95 -22.59
N TYR A 94 -28.48 -12.70 -22.26
CA TYR A 94 -29.51 -12.39 -21.28
C TYR A 94 -30.87 -12.11 -21.92
N VAL A 95 -30.93 -11.94 -23.24
CA VAL A 95 -32.19 -11.96 -24.01
C VAL A 95 -32.77 -13.38 -24.09
N GLN A 96 -31.94 -14.44 -24.20
CA GLN A 96 -32.44 -15.82 -24.26
C GLN A 96 -32.93 -16.39 -22.92
N SER A 97 -32.40 -15.92 -21.78
CA SER A 97 -32.83 -16.34 -20.43
C SER A 97 -34.17 -15.71 -20.00
N ALA A 98 -34.52 -14.54 -20.56
CA ALA A 98 -35.70 -13.77 -20.18
C ALA A 98 -37.05 -14.38 -20.62
N ALA A 99 -37.05 -15.46 -21.40
CA ALA A 99 -38.29 -16.10 -21.84
C ALA A 99 -38.99 -16.92 -20.73
N HIS A 100 -38.40 -17.12 -19.54
CA HIS A 100 -38.96 -18.08 -18.57
C HIS A 100 -39.37 -17.58 -17.18
N ILE A 101 -38.99 -16.40 -16.67
CA ILE A 101 -39.39 -16.02 -15.29
C ILE A 101 -39.70 -14.51 -15.18
N LEU A 102 -40.97 -14.22 -14.88
CA LEU A 102 -41.52 -12.90 -14.55
C LEU A 102 -41.25 -12.57 -13.06
N PHE A 103 -40.97 -11.29 -12.80
CA PHE A 103 -40.77 -10.59 -11.52
C PHE A 103 -39.34 -10.57 -10.95
N LEU A 104 -38.75 -9.35 -10.97
CA LEU A 104 -37.31 -8.96 -10.91
C LEU A 104 -36.53 -9.37 -12.16
N ARG A 105 -36.07 -8.42 -13.00
CA ARG A 105 -35.31 -8.74 -14.23
C ARG A 105 -34.07 -9.58 -13.88
N PRO A 106 -34.04 -10.90 -14.18
CA PRO A 106 -32.89 -11.74 -13.86
C PRO A 106 -31.61 -11.33 -14.62
N SER A 107 -31.78 -10.55 -15.71
CA SER A 107 -30.71 -10.13 -16.60
C SER A 107 -29.62 -9.27 -15.95
N ASP A 108 -29.94 -8.42 -14.97
CA ASP A 108 -28.96 -7.45 -14.45
C ASP A 108 -28.11 -8.03 -13.32
N VAL A 109 -28.70 -8.93 -12.52
CA VAL A 109 -27.96 -9.73 -11.52
C VAL A 109 -27.01 -10.69 -12.23
N ASP A 110 -27.47 -11.42 -13.24
CA ASP A 110 -26.60 -12.35 -13.94
C ASP A 110 -25.46 -11.64 -14.71
N LYS A 111 -25.72 -10.44 -15.26
CA LYS A 111 -24.69 -9.58 -15.86
C LYS A 111 -23.68 -9.13 -14.82
N MET A 112 -24.16 -8.68 -13.65
CA MET A 112 -23.30 -8.25 -12.55
C MET A 112 -22.41 -9.41 -12.08
N ASP A 113 -22.99 -10.59 -11.83
CA ASP A 113 -22.24 -11.78 -11.40
C ASP A 113 -21.17 -12.16 -12.42
N PHE A 114 -21.49 -12.14 -13.71
CA PHE A 114 -20.50 -12.39 -14.75
C PHE A 114 -19.36 -11.36 -14.76
N ILE A 115 -19.66 -10.06 -14.58
CA ILE A 115 -18.62 -9.02 -14.50
C ILE A 115 -17.75 -9.21 -13.25
N LEU A 116 -18.34 -9.57 -12.10
CA LEU A 116 -17.61 -9.85 -10.88
C LEU A 116 -16.73 -11.10 -11.01
N GLU A 117 -17.24 -12.18 -11.63
CA GLU A 117 -16.47 -13.39 -11.97
C GLU A 117 -15.27 -13.03 -12.87
N MET A 118 -15.47 -12.17 -13.87
CA MET A 118 -14.42 -11.67 -14.75
C MET A 118 -13.37 -10.84 -14.02
N LEU A 119 -13.79 -9.92 -13.15
CA LEU A 119 -12.88 -9.09 -12.35
C LEU A 119 -12.06 -9.95 -11.37
N GLN A 120 -12.71 -10.90 -10.70
CA GLN A 120 -12.06 -11.85 -9.80
C GLN A 120 -11.02 -12.68 -10.56
N MET A 121 -11.40 -13.24 -11.71
CA MET A 121 -10.48 -14.00 -12.55
C MET A 121 -9.27 -13.14 -12.93
N ILE A 122 -9.47 -11.91 -13.44
CA ILE A 122 -8.38 -10.98 -13.78
C ILE A 122 -7.45 -10.73 -12.58
N ARG A 123 -7.99 -10.50 -11.38
CA ARG A 123 -7.15 -10.34 -10.18
C ARG A 123 -6.32 -11.58 -9.90
N ASP A 124 -6.92 -12.76 -9.98
CA ASP A 124 -6.21 -14.03 -9.80
C ASP A 124 -5.10 -14.18 -10.85
N LEU A 125 -5.33 -13.75 -12.09
CA LEU A 125 -4.31 -13.74 -13.16
C LEU A 125 -3.15 -12.80 -12.87
N LEU A 126 -3.43 -11.63 -12.29
CA LEU A 126 -2.41 -10.62 -11.95
C LEU A 126 -1.59 -11.04 -10.73
N CYS A 127 -2.23 -11.64 -9.73
CA CYS A 127 -1.58 -12.06 -8.50
C CYS A 127 -0.82 -13.40 -8.63
N LYS A 128 -1.31 -14.33 -9.47
CA LYS A 128 -0.72 -15.67 -9.66
C LYS A 128 -0.43 -15.93 -11.13
N CYS A 129 0.45 -15.12 -11.71
CA CYS A 129 0.86 -15.29 -13.11
C CYS A 129 1.40 -16.72 -13.34
N PRO A 130 0.86 -17.50 -14.29
CA PRO A 130 1.33 -18.85 -14.56
C PRO A 130 2.65 -18.87 -15.34
N PHE A 131 3.07 -17.75 -15.90
CA PHE A 131 4.32 -17.65 -16.65
C PHE A 131 5.51 -17.38 -15.73
N PRO A 132 6.68 -17.98 -16.00
CA PRO A 132 7.93 -17.59 -15.35
C PRO A 132 8.22 -16.11 -15.58
N ALA A 133 8.79 -15.43 -14.58
CA ALA A 133 9.14 -14.00 -14.66
C ALA A 133 10.07 -13.65 -15.83
N THR A 134 10.85 -14.62 -16.32
CA THR A 134 11.76 -14.46 -17.47
C THR A 134 11.02 -14.36 -18.81
N TRP A 135 9.75 -14.75 -18.89
CA TRP A 135 8.96 -14.79 -20.12
C TRP A 135 8.31 -13.43 -20.41
N HIS A 136 9.14 -12.40 -20.54
CA HIS A 136 8.72 -11.01 -20.71
C HIS A 136 7.70 -10.80 -21.84
N GLN A 137 7.88 -11.46 -22.99
CA GLN A 137 6.95 -11.34 -24.12
C GLN A 137 5.55 -11.89 -23.81
N MET A 138 5.46 -13.03 -23.12
CA MET A 138 4.20 -13.64 -22.72
C MET A 138 3.49 -12.82 -21.64
N ILE A 139 4.25 -12.33 -20.66
CA ILE A 139 3.74 -11.41 -19.63
C ILE A 139 3.22 -10.12 -20.27
N MET A 140 3.92 -9.59 -21.29
CA MET A 140 3.46 -8.43 -22.04
C MET A 140 2.19 -8.68 -22.84
N LEU A 141 2.08 -9.84 -23.51
CA LEU A 141 0.86 -10.23 -24.22
C LEU A 141 -0.32 -10.35 -23.24
N GLN A 142 -0.08 -10.97 -22.08
CA GLN A 142 -1.05 -11.05 -20.99
C GLN A 142 -1.50 -9.65 -20.56
N ASN A 143 -0.57 -8.76 -20.21
CA ASN A 143 -0.89 -7.42 -19.73
C ASN A 143 -1.66 -6.59 -20.76
N LYS A 144 -1.30 -6.66 -22.05
CA LYS A 144 -2.07 -6.01 -23.13
C LYS A 144 -3.49 -6.55 -23.23
N THR A 145 -3.65 -7.87 -23.14
CA THR A 145 -4.96 -8.53 -23.25
C THR A 145 -5.84 -8.27 -22.03
N VAL A 146 -5.26 -8.29 -20.83
CA VAL A 146 -5.95 -7.96 -19.58
C VAL A 146 -6.38 -6.49 -19.59
N HIS A 147 -5.50 -5.56 -20.00
CA HIS A 147 -5.87 -4.16 -20.14
C HIS A 147 -7.04 -3.97 -21.12
N LYS A 148 -7.00 -4.63 -22.29
CA LYS A 148 -8.11 -4.63 -23.26
C LYS A 148 -9.41 -5.15 -22.62
N ALA A 149 -9.36 -6.25 -21.86
CA ALA A 149 -10.51 -6.79 -21.15
C ALA A 149 -11.05 -5.82 -20.07
N LEU A 150 -10.16 -5.15 -19.32
CA LEU A 150 -10.55 -4.11 -18.36
C LEU A 150 -11.28 -2.94 -19.02
N ARG A 151 -10.91 -2.54 -20.25
CA ARG A 151 -11.66 -1.51 -20.99
C ARG A 151 -13.04 -1.99 -21.42
N PHE A 152 -13.18 -3.26 -21.78
CA PHE A 152 -14.49 -3.85 -22.07
C PHE A 152 -15.39 -3.85 -20.83
N LEU A 153 -14.86 -4.27 -19.68
CA LEU A 153 -15.58 -4.25 -18.40
C LEU A 153 -15.92 -2.81 -17.98
N MET A 154 -15.00 -1.86 -18.17
CA MET A 154 -15.23 -0.44 -17.91
C MET A 154 -16.45 0.08 -18.68
N ASN A 155 -16.50 -0.17 -19.98
CA ASN A 155 -17.61 0.28 -20.83
C ASN A 155 -18.93 -0.41 -20.46
N ALA A 156 -18.91 -1.69 -20.08
CA ALA A 156 -20.09 -2.40 -19.61
C ALA A 156 -20.60 -1.85 -18.27
N ILE A 157 -19.72 -1.60 -17.31
CA ILE A 157 -20.07 -1.00 -16.01
C ILE A 157 -20.67 0.40 -16.24
N GLN A 158 -20.03 1.20 -17.09
CA GLN A 158 -20.51 2.54 -17.43
C GLN A 158 -21.88 2.50 -18.16
N GLY A 159 -22.08 1.58 -19.10
CA GLY A 159 -23.31 1.50 -19.88
C GLY A 159 -24.52 0.96 -19.12
N TYR A 160 -24.31 -0.08 -18.29
CA TYR A 160 -25.41 -0.81 -17.64
C TYR A 160 -25.63 -0.44 -16.17
N PHE A 161 -24.58 0.03 -15.47
CA PHE A 161 -24.57 0.15 -14.01
C PHE A 161 -24.26 1.56 -13.49
N SER A 162 -24.34 2.59 -14.35
CA SER A 162 -24.21 4.01 -13.96
C SER A 162 -25.54 4.68 -13.59
N ASN A 163 -26.68 4.02 -13.79
CA ASN A 163 -27.99 4.68 -13.72
C ASN A 163 -28.37 5.05 -12.27
N GLU A 164 -28.45 6.35 -12.00
CA GLU A 164 -28.84 6.94 -10.71
C GLU A 164 -30.29 6.61 -10.29
N ARG A 165 -31.17 6.27 -11.25
CA ARG A 165 -32.62 6.16 -11.03
C ARG A 165 -33.08 4.82 -10.47
N GLU A 166 -32.30 3.74 -10.62
CA GLU A 166 -32.85 2.38 -10.43
C GLU A 166 -32.08 1.52 -9.40
N ARG A 167 -30.75 1.62 -9.30
CA ARG A 167 -29.93 1.12 -8.16
C ARG A 167 -28.45 1.39 -8.47
N PHE A 168 -27.72 2.05 -7.58
CA PHE A 168 -26.26 2.16 -7.73
C PHE A 168 -25.56 0.93 -7.15
N TYR A 169 -24.85 0.18 -8.00
CA TYR A 169 -24.14 -1.05 -7.60
C TYR A 169 -22.76 -0.71 -7.04
N SER A 170 -22.73 -0.24 -5.80
CA SER A 170 -21.51 0.30 -5.18
C SER A 170 -20.33 -0.69 -5.19
N ASP A 171 -20.58 -1.95 -4.90
CA ASP A 171 -19.52 -2.95 -4.81
C ASP A 171 -18.88 -3.23 -6.17
N LEU A 172 -19.65 -3.26 -7.25
CA LEU A 172 -19.14 -3.51 -8.61
C LEU A 172 -18.11 -2.47 -9.05
N TRP A 173 -18.42 -1.18 -8.81
CA TRP A 173 -17.51 -0.07 -9.11
C TRP A 173 -16.24 -0.15 -8.26
N GLN A 174 -16.37 -0.47 -6.98
CA GLN A 174 -15.24 -0.67 -6.07
C GLN A 174 -14.33 -1.80 -6.57
N GLU A 175 -14.90 -2.96 -6.88
CA GLU A 175 -14.17 -4.13 -7.34
C GLU A 175 -13.41 -3.85 -8.63
N TYR A 176 -14.02 -3.12 -9.57
CA TYR A 176 -13.33 -2.66 -10.78
C TYR A 176 -12.14 -1.75 -10.45
N MET A 177 -12.35 -0.71 -9.65
CA MET A 177 -11.29 0.26 -9.32
C MET A 177 -10.13 -0.41 -8.58
N LEU A 178 -10.41 -1.32 -7.65
CA LEU A 178 -9.39 -2.11 -6.97
C LEU A 178 -8.62 -3.02 -7.93
N THR A 179 -9.30 -3.62 -8.91
CA THR A 179 -8.65 -4.45 -9.94
C THR A 179 -7.75 -3.62 -10.84
N ALA A 180 -8.18 -2.41 -11.23
CA ALA A 180 -7.36 -1.47 -11.98
C ALA A 180 -6.13 -1.02 -11.18
N VAL A 181 -6.29 -0.77 -9.86
CA VAL A 181 -5.15 -0.50 -8.95
C VAL A 181 -4.17 -1.68 -8.93
N CYS A 182 -4.66 -2.92 -8.79
CA CYS A 182 -3.80 -4.11 -8.85
C CYS A 182 -3.05 -4.21 -10.19
N PHE A 183 -3.73 -3.92 -11.30
CA PHE A 183 -3.11 -3.92 -12.62
C PHE A 183 -1.99 -2.88 -12.75
N VAL A 184 -2.22 -1.64 -12.28
CA VAL A 184 -1.24 -0.55 -12.37
C VAL A 184 -0.03 -0.77 -11.44
N THR A 185 -0.26 -1.38 -10.28
CA THR A 185 0.76 -1.54 -9.22
C THR A 185 1.51 -2.88 -9.27
N GLN A 186 1.19 -3.74 -10.24
CA GLN A 186 1.83 -5.04 -10.36
C GLN A 186 3.34 -4.93 -10.66
N PRO A 187 4.18 -5.84 -10.13
CA PRO A 187 5.62 -5.84 -10.38
C PRO A 187 5.99 -5.99 -11.86
N SER A 188 5.18 -6.72 -12.64
CA SER A 188 5.46 -7.00 -14.06
C SER A 188 5.42 -5.75 -14.97
N LEU A 189 4.80 -4.67 -14.50
CA LEU A 189 4.76 -3.37 -15.18
C LEU A 189 5.72 -2.34 -14.57
N GLN A 190 6.37 -2.65 -13.44
CA GLN A 190 7.41 -1.78 -12.91
C GLN A 190 8.71 -2.07 -13.66
N SER A 191 9.42 -1.02 -14.07
CA SER A 191 10.76 -1.19 -14.62
C SER A 191 11.72 -1.46 -13.46
N ASN A 192 12.41 -2.60 -13.50
CA ASN A 192 13.43 -2.93 -12.50
C ASN A 192 14.80 -2.31 -12.83
N ASP A 193 14.98 -1.78 -14.04
CA ASP A 193 16.25 -1.23 -14.53
C ASP A 193 16.13 0.29 -14.69
N GLU A 194 16.62 1.03 -13.69
CA GLU A 194 16.61 2.51 -13.63
C GLU A 194 17.30 3.17 -14.85
N TRP A 195 18.21 2.47 -15.53
CA TRP A 195 19.07 3.01 -16.59
C TRP A 195 18.52 2.82 -18.01
N LEU A 196 17.39 2.12 -18.16
CA LEU A 196 16.80 1.73 -19.45
C LEU A 196 15.31 2.09 -19.59
N CYS A 197 14.77 2.95 -18.71
CA CYS A 197 13.41 3.45 -18.83
C CYS A 197 13.26 4.38 -20.04
N ASP A 198 13.05 3.80 -21.21
CA ASP A 198 12.53 4.51 -22.37
C ASP A 198 11.05 4.83 -22.13
N GLU A 199 10.64 6.09 -22.27
CA GLU A 199 9.22 6.48 -22.21
C GLU A 199 8.37 5.73 -23.26
N ALA A 200 9.01 5.21 -24.32
CA ALA A 200 8.37 4.37 -25.32
C ALA A 200 8.12 2.92 -24.86
N ASP A 201 8.56 2.51 -23.65
CA ASP A 201 8.34 1.16 -23.14
C ASP A 201 6.82 0.85 -23.09
N PRO A 202 6.35 -0.18 -23.81
CA PRO A 202 4.96 -0.58 -23.80
C PRO A 202 4.39 -0.87 -22.39
N ARG A 203 5.22 -1.25 -21.41
CA ARG A 203 4.82 -1.44 -20.00
C ARG A 203 4.37 -0.13 -19.38
N VAL A 204 5.20 0.91 -19.54
CA VAL A 204 4.95 2.26 -19.03
C VAL A 204 3.70 2.83 -19.69
N GLN A 205 3.54 2.64 -21.00
CA GLN A 205 2.35 3.10 -21.73
C GLN A 205 1.05 2.40 -21.29
N LEU A 206 1.09 1.09 -21.03
CA LEU A 206 -0.06 0.37 -20.48
C LEU A 206 -0.43 0.86 -19.08
N ARG A 207 0.56 1.08 -18.23
CA ARG A 207 0.38 1.63 -16.88
C ARG A 207 -0.28 2.99 -16.92
N LYS A 208 0.26 3.91 -17.73
CA LYS A 208 -0.29 5.26 -17.95
C LYS A 208 -1.74 5.19 -18.47
N ALA A 209 -2.02 4.32 -19.45
CA ALA A 209 -3.37 4.13 -19.97
C ALA A 209 -4.37 3.64 -18.90
N ALA A 210 -3.99 2.63 -18.11
CA ALA A 210 -4.82 2.11 -17.03
C ALA A 210 -5.06 3.16 -15.92
N ALA A 211 -4.07 4.00 -15.60
CA ALA A 211 -4.24 5.10 -14.65
C ALA A 211 -5.22 6.18 -15.16
N ARG A 212 -5.18 6.51 -16.46
CA ARG A 212 -6.16 7.42 -17.08
C ARG A 212 -7.57 6.81 -17.07
N ASP A 213 -7.70 5.51 -17.31
CA ASP A 213 -8.98 4.79 -17.25
C ASP A 213 -9.54 4.74 -15.81
N LEU A 214 -8.67 4.50 -14.81
CA LEU A 214 -9.03 4.57 -13.38
C LEU A 214 -9.55 5.97 -13.01
N ARG A 215 -8.85 7.02 -13.44
CA ARG A 215 -9.29 8.41 -13.26
C ARG A 215 -10.66 8.63 -13.89
N SER A 216 -10.86 8.19 -15.13
CA SER A 216 -12.13 8.33 -15.84
C SER A 216 -13.28 7.69 -15.07
N MET A 217 -13.07 6.50 -14.50
CA MET A 217 -14.06 5.83 -13.66
C MET A 217 -14.40 6.61 -12.40
N TRP A 218 -13.40 7.16 -11.69
CA TRP A 218 -13.64 7.95 -10.49
C TRP A 218 -14.48 9.21 -10.77
N PHE A 219 -14.14 9.97 -11.81
CA PHE A 219 -14.81 11.23 -12.12
C PHE A 219 -16.22 11.07 -12.71
N ARG A 220 -16.64 9.85 -13.08
CA ARG A 220 -18.03 9.56 -13.46
C ARG A 220 -18.96 9.39 -12.28
N LEU A 221 -18.43 9.17 -11.08
CA LEU A 221 -19.24 9.07 -9.87
C LEU A 221 -19.80 10.43 -9.47
N THR A 222 -21.01 10.43 -8.91
CA THR A 222 -21.57 11.62 -8.28
C THR A 222 -20.86 11.92 -6.94
N PRO A 223 -20.85 13.18 -6.45
CA PRO A 223 -20.26 13.51 -5.15
C PRO A 223 -20.79 12.64 -4.00
N VAL A 224 -22.09 12.33 -3.99
CA VAL A 224 -22.72 11.50 -2.96
C VAL A 224 -22.18 10.06 -2.98
N GLN A 225 -21.98 9.48 -4.17
CA GLN A 225 -21.41 8.14 -4.30
C GLN A 225 -19.94 8.09 -3.87
N LYS A 226 -19.16 9.13 -4.21
CA LYS A 226 -17.73 9.23 -3.83
C LYS A 226 -17.52 9.18 -2.32
N MET A 227 -18.42 9.77 -1.53
CA MET A 227 -18.32 9.79 -0.06
C MET A 227 -18.25 8.41 0.58
N ALA A 228 -18.93 7.39 0.01
CA ALA A 228 -18.86 6.02 0.51
C ALA A 228 -17.51 5.35 0.21
N TYR A 229 -16.81 5.79 -0.83
CA TYR A 229 -15.55 5.22 -1.27
C TYR A 229 -14.31 5.87 -0.66
N ILE A 230 -14.37 7.15 -0.30
CA ILE A 230 -13.22 7.92 0.19
C ILE A 230 -12.44 7.15 1.26
N PRO A 231 -13.03 6.68 2.38
CA PRO A 231 -12.26 5.98 3.41
C PRO A 231 -11.63 4.66 2.95
N ARG A 232 -12.15 4.04 1.89
CA ARG A 232 -11.76 2.69 1.45
C ARG A 232 -10.77 2.71 0.27
N LEU A 233 -10.81 3.75 -0.56
CA LEU A 233 -10.03 3.82 -1.80
C LEU A 233 -8.80 4.73 -1.72
N VAL A 234 -8.68 5.59 -0.70
CA VAL A 234 -7.51 6.46 -0.52
C VAL A 234 -6.21 5.65 -0.55
N GLY A 235 -6.10 4.59 0.26
CA GLY A 235 -4.90 3.72 0.27
C GLY A 235 -4.65 3.01 -1.06
N ALA A 236 -5.71 2.57 -1.75
CA ALA A 236 -5.58 1.91 -3.04
C ALA A 236 -5.06 2.86 -4.13
N PHE A 237 -5.59 4.08 -4.20
CA PHE A 237 -5.13 5.07 -5.17
C PHE A 237 -3.76 5.63 -4.82
N LEU A 238 -3.43 5.69 -3.53
CA LEU A 238 -2.10 6.10 -3.09
C LEU A 238 -1.03 5.11 -3.55
N LYS A 239 -1.31 3.81 -3.57
CA LYS A 239 -0.40 2.82 -4.18
C LYS A 239 -0.10 3.11 -5.65
N VAL A 240 -1.08 3.62 -6.41
CA VAL A 240 -0.90 4.04 -7.81
C VAL A 240 -0.07 5.32 -7.89
N ALA A 241 -0.37 6.31 -7.06
CA ALA A 241 0.36 7.58 -7.05
C ALA A 241 1.82 7.44 -6.60
N LEU A 242 2.14 6.45 -5.77
CA LEU A 242 3.51 6.17 -5.33
C LEU A 242 4.39 5.52 -6.42
N VAL A 243 3.81 5.10 -7.54
CA VAL A 243 4.58 4.58 -8.68
C VAL A 243 5.46 5.68 -9.27
N GLU A 244 6.66 5.33 -9.70
CA GLU A 244 7.63 6.24 -10.30
C GLU A 244 7.31 6.54 -11.76
N ASP A 245 6.30 7.38 -11.95
CA ASP A 245 5.85 7.85 -13.26
C ASP A 245 5.05 9.13 -13.13
N ASP A 246 5.59 10.21 -13.71
CA ASP A 246 5.04 11.55 -13.58
C ASP A 246 3.62 11.63 -14.15
N GLU A 247 3.37 11.04 -15.31
CA GLU A 247 2.06 11.09 -15.96
C GLU A 247 1.01 10.26 -15.20
N THR A 248 1.40 9.12 -14.63
CA THR A 248 0.53 8.32 -13.74
C THR A 248 0.16 9.11 -12.49
N ARG A 249 1.11 9.88 -11.94
CA ARG A 249 0.88 10.78 -10.80
C ARG A 249 -0.05 11.95 -11.20
N GLU A 250 0.15 12.56 -12.36
CA GLU A 250 -0.74 13.59 -12.91
C GLU A 250 -2.17 13.09 -13.15
N ALA A 251 -2.32 11.81 -13.51
CA ALA A 251 -3.63 11.18 -13.63
C ALA A 251 -4.29 10.94 -12.26
N THR A 252 -3.51 10.53 -11.26
CA THR A 252 -4.04 10.01 -9.98
C THR A 252 -4.16 11.06 -8.88
N ILE A 253 -3.18 11.95 -8.71
CA ILE A 253 -3.19 12.98 -7.65
C ILE A 253 -4.46 13.86 -7.68
N PRO A 254 -4.99 14.25 -8.85
CA PRO A 254 -6.20 15.07 -8.89
C PRO A 254 -7.46 14.35 -8.37
N ILE A 255 -7.42 13.03 -8.24
CA ILE A 255 -8.48 12.26 -7.57
C ILE A 255 -8.50 12.61 -6.07
N PHE A 256 -7.34 12.75 -5.42
CA PHE A 256 -7.26 13.14 -4.01
C PHE A 256 -7.81 14.54 -3.77
N PHE A 257 -7.54 15.47 -4.70
CA PHE A 257 -8.16 16.79 -4.67
C PHE A 257 -9.69 16.72 -4.75
N ASP A 258 -10.21 15.91 -5.66
CA ASP A 258 -11.65 15.70 -5.80
C ASP A 258 -12.26 15.00 -4.57
N MET A 259 -11.54 14.07 -3.92
CA MET A 259 -11.94 13.49 -2.63
C MET A 259 -12.05 14.56 -1.54
N MET A 260 -11.06 15.46 -1.44
CA MET A 260 -11.10 16.61 -0.52
C MET A 260 -12.30 17.52 -0.81
N GLN A 261 -12.51 17.88 -2.07
CA GLN A 261 -13.64 18.72 -2.47
C GLN A 261 -14.99 18.08 -2.17
N CYS A 262 -15.14 16.79 -2.46
CA CYS A 262 -16.37 16.05 -2.21
C CYS A 262 -16.70 16.06 -0.72
N GLU A 263 -15.73 15.73 0.15
CA GLU A 263 -15.96 15.72 1.60
C GLU A 263 -16.27 17.13 2.13
N PHE A 264 -15.48 18.12 1.71
CA PHE A 264 -15.62 19.51 2.17
C PHE A 264 -16.97 20.13 1.81
N HIS A 265 -17.49 19.87 0.60
CA HIS A 265 -18.75 20.43 0.13
C HIS A 265 -19.98 19.56 0.45
N SER A 266 -19.79 18.27 0.79
CA SER A 266 -20.89 17.37 1.17
C SER A 266 -21.27 17.45 2.65
N CYS A 267 -20.47 18.13 3.49
CA CYS A 267 -20.83 18.39 4.88
C CYS A 267 -22.10 19.26 4.96
N VAL A 268 -23.18 18.70 5.50
CA VAL A 268 -24.50 19.35 5.66
C VAL A 268 -24.55 20.30 6.87
N GLU A 269 -23.62 20.15 7.83
CA GLU A 269 -23.50 21.03 9.00
C GLU A 269 -22.47 22.14 8.78
N ASP A 270 -22.62 23.27 9.50
CA ASP A 270 -21.82 24.52 9.44
C ASP A 270 -20.30 24.38 9.63
N ARG A 271 -19.76 23.15 9.64
CA ARG A 271 -18.32 22.85 9.71
C ARG A 271 -17.87 22.08 8.49
N LYS A 272 -17.72 22.77 7.36
CA LYS A 272 -16.99 22.27 6.19
C LYS A 272 -15.62 21.74 6.63
N ASN A 273 -15.37 20.45 6.44
CA ASN A 273 -14.10 19.81 6.77
C ASN A 273 -13.90 18.57 5.88
N PHE A 274 -12.68 18.05 5.85
CA PHE A 274 -12.33 16.83 5.12
C PHE A 274 -11.54 15.86 6.03
N LYS A 275 -11.97 15.76 7.30
CA LYS A 275 -11.20 15.04 8.32
C LYS A 275 -11.06 13.55 8.00
N LYS A 276 -12.09 12.89 7.45
CA LYS A 276 -12.03 11.45 7.14
C LYS A 276 -10.98 11.18 6.06
N PHE A 277 -11.00 11.95 4.97
CA PHE A 277 -9.97 11.90 3.95
C PHE A 277 -8.58 12.20 4.51
N SER A 278 -8.44 13.27 5.31
CA SER A 278 -7.16 13.67 5.90
C SER A 278 -6.56 12.57 6.78
N ASP A 279 -7.37 12.00 7.67
CA ASP A 279 -6.92 10.99 8.63
C ASP A 279 -6.53 9.69 7.91
N GLU A 280 -7.35 9.26 6.93
CA GLU A 280 -7.07 8.09 6.10
C GLU A 280 -5.81 8.29 5.24
N LEU A 281 -5.64 9.46 4.63
CA LEU A 281 -4.44 9.79 3.84
C LEU A 281 -3.18 9.67 4.70
N THR A 282 -3.20 10.22 5.91
CA THR A 282 -2.06 10.13 6.85
C THR A 282 -1.76 8.68 7.25
N ALA A 283 -2.78 7.89 7.59
CA ALA A 283 -2.60 6.48 7.94
C ALA A 283 -2.04 5.65 6.78
N GLN A 284 -2.52 5.87 5.57
CA GLN A 284 -2.06 5.15 4.38
C GLN A 284 -0.65 5.57 3.94
N LEU A 285 -0.30 6.86 4.07
CA LEU A 285 1.07 7.33 3.84
C LEU A 285 2.06 6.69 4.81
N ASP A 286 1.74 6.66 6.11
CA ASP A 286 2.56 5.99 7.12
C ASP A 286 2.80 4.53 6.76
N SER A 287 1.72 3.78 6.52
CA SER A 287 1.81 2.34 6.22
C SER A 287 2.56 2.04 4.91
N LEU A 288 2.31 2.80 3.84
CA LEU A 288 2.94 2.55 2.55
C LEU A 288 4.41 2.97 2.55
N VAL A 289 4.77 4.04 3.26
CA VAL A 289 6.17 4.43 3.40
C VAL A 289 6.93 3.47 4.31
N ASP A 290 6.29 2.87 5.31
CA ASP A 290 6.88 1.79 6.11
C ASP A 290 7.17 0.52 5.28
N GLN A 291 6.42 0.29 4.19
CA GLN A 291 6.60 -0.77 3.18
C GLN A 291 7.55 -0.37 2.03
N ASP A 292 8.44 0.58 2.27
CA ASP A 292 9.48 1.04 1.33
C ASP A 292 8.95 1.61 0.00
N ARG A 293 7.71 2.12 -0.03
CA ARG A 293 7.12 2.79 -1.22
C ARG A 293 7.21 4.31 -1.18
N GLY A 294 7.36 4.94 -2.34
CA GLY A 294 7.39 6.40 -2.47
C GLY A 294 8.77 7.01 -2.31
N THR A 295 8.96 8.14 -2.99
CA THR A 295 10.24 8.86 -3.10
C THR A 295 10.09 10.36 -2.92
N ARG A 296 11.23 11.07 -2.81
CA ARG A 296 11.26 12.53 -2.76
C ARG A 296 10.59 13.17 -3.98
N ALA A 297 10.75 12.56 -5.17
CA ALA A 297 10.06 13.01 -6.38
C ALA A 297 8.53 12.94 -6.25
N PHE A 298 8.00 11.87 -5.61
CA PHE A 298 6.57 11.79 -5.31
C PHE A 298 6.13 12.93 -4.36
N GLN A 299 6.88 13.18 -3.28
CA GLN A 299 6.57 14.27 -2.34
C GLN A 299 6.48 15.64 -3.05
N GLU A 300 7.48 15.97 -3.87
CA GLU A 300 7.52 17.23 -4.61
C GLU A 300 6.33 17.37 -5.58
N GLN A 301 6.02 16.32 -6.34
CA GLN A 301 4.91 16.34 -7.30
C GLN A 301 3.54 16.37 -6.61
N PHE A 302 3.36 15.59 -5.54
CA PHE A 302 2.15 15.59 -4.75
C PHE A 302 1.84 16.99 -4.22
N THR A 303 2.82 17.63 -3.58
CA THR A 303 2.72 18.99 -3.06
C THR A 303 2.45 20.00 -4.18
N LYS A 304 3.16 19.90 -5.31
CA LYS A 304 3.00 20.82 -6.45
C LYS A 304 1.62 20.74 -7.08
N ILE A 305 1.13 19.54 -7.41
CA ILE A 305 -0.14 19.34 -8.11
C ILE A 305 -1.31 19.73 -7.19
N LEU A 306 -1.31 19.29 -5.93
CA LEU A 306 -2.37 19.66 -4.99
C LEU A 306 -2.38 21.14 -4.68
N THR A 307 -1.22 21.79 -4.56
CA THR A 307 -1.15 23.25 -4.36
C THR A 307 -1.81 23.99 -5.52
N SER A 308 -1.46 23.63 -6.76
CA SER A 308 -2.04 24.23 -7.96
C SER A 308 -3.57 24.09 -8.01
N GLN A 309 -4.08 22.91 -7.63
CA GLN A 309 -5.52 22.65 -7.66
C GLN A 309 -6.26 23.31 -6.51
N CYS A 310 -5.75 23.24 -5.28
CA CYS A 310 -6.38 23.87 -4.13
C CYS A 310 -6.41 25.40 -4.29
N GLN A 311 -5.43 26.02 -4.94
CA GLN A 311 -5.47 27.46 -5.23
C GLN A 311 -6.62 27.89 -6.14
N SER A 312 -7.16 26.96 -6.95
CA SER A 312 -8.33 27.25 -7.79
C SER A 312 -9.65 27.28 -7.02
N ASP A 313 -9.69 26.66 -5.83
CA ASP A 313 -10.85 26.60 -4.94
C ASP A 313 -10.52 27.35 -3.63
N LYS A 314 -10.86 28.64 -3.61
CA LYS A 314 -10.50 29.52 -2.49
C LYS A 314 -11.11 29.09 -1.16
N GLU A 315 -12.33 28.55 -1.18
CA GLU A 315 -13.00 28.10 0.05
C GLU A 315 -12.28 26.89 0.65
N LEU A 316 -11.88 25.92 -0.18
CA LEU A 316 -11.11 24.76 0.27
C LEU A 316 -9.69 25.16 0.70
N TRP A 317 -9.05 26.09 -0.02
CA TRP A 317 -7.72 26.60 0.30
C TRP A 317 -7.68 27.22 1.70
N ASP A 318 -8.60 28.15 1.97
CA ASP A 318 -8.73 28.83 3.25
C ASP A 318 -9.33 27.90 4.32
N GLY A 319 -10.13 26.92 3.92
CA GLY A 319 -10.77 25.89 4.76
C GLY A 319 -9.86 24.74 5.21
N GLY A 320 -8.54 24.92 5.14
CA GLY A 320 -7.54 23.96 5.65
C GLY A 320 -6.79 23.17 4.57
N GLY A 321 -7.09 23.36 3.28
CA GLY A 321 -6.38 22.68 2.18
C GLY A 321 -4.89 22.98 2.18
N ARG A 322 -4.50 24.26 2.39
CA ARG A 322 -3.10 24.66 2.53
C ARG A 322 -2.41 23.96 3.71
N GLU A 323 -3.10 23.88 4.85
CA GLU A 323 -2.57 23.25 6.05
C GLU A 323 -2.39 21.75 5.88
N LEU A 324 -3.30 21.07 5.16
CA LEU A 324 -3.14 19.65 4.84
C LEU A 324 -1.89 19.39 4.00
N ILE A 325 -1.68 20.18 2.94
CA ILE A 325 -0.52 20.00 2.05
C ILE A 325 0.79 20.16 2.83
N ASP A 326 0.90 21.21 3.64
CA ASP A 326 2.05 21.48 4.50
C ASP A 326 2.25 20.40 5.60
N ARG A 327 1.14 19.82 6.10
CA ARG A 327 1.20 18.66 7.00
C ARG A 327 1.73 17.41 6.29
N VAL A 328 1.20 17.07 5.11
CA VAL A 328 1.61 15.88 4.35
C VAL A 328 3.06 16.00 3.89
N ASP A 329 3.49 17.18 3.45
CA ASP A 329 4.88 17.44 3.07
C ASP A 329 5.84 17.16 4.24
N ARG A 330 5.55 17.71 5.42
CA ARG A 330 6.34 17.42 6.63
C ARG A 330 6.30 15.95 7.05
N LEU A 331 5.14 15.31 6.96
CA LEU A 331 4.99 13.89 7.28
C LEU A 331 5.89 13.04 6.39
N LEU A 332 5.81 13.22 5.07
CA LEU A 332 6.65 12.52 4.11
C LEU A 332 8.14 12.78 4.37
N GLY A 333 8.51 14.02 4.72
CA GLY A 333 9.86 14.35 5.16
C GLY A 333 10.34 13.51 6.34
N HIS A 334 9.54 13.45 7.42
CA HIS A 334 9.86 12.65 8.60
C HIS A 334 9.88 11.14 8.31
N LEU A 335 8.94 10.63 7.53
CA LEU A 335 8.87 9.21 7.19
C LEU A 335 10.05 8.77 6.31
N PHE A 336 10.47 9.58 5.35
CA PHE A 336 11.64 9.27 4.52
C PHE A 336 12.95 9.34 5.32
N GLU A 337 13.10 10.30 6.24
CA GLU A 337 14.25 10.32 7.14
C GLU A 337 14.26 9.11 8.08
N TYR A 338 13.09 8.71 8.60
CA TYR A 338 12.93 7.50 9.40
C TYR A 338 13.34 6.24 8.62
N ARG A 339 12.87 6.11 7.36
CA ARG A 339 13.27 4.99 6.48
C ARG A 339 14.78 4.96 6.23
N LEU A 340 15.37 6.10 5.85
CA LEU A 340 16.79 6.19 5.55
C LEU A 340 17.64 5.72 6.74
N VAL A 341 17.28 6.13 7.95
CA VAL A 341 18.00 5.72 9.16
C VAL A 341 17.82 4.23 9.46
N ARG A 342 16.62 3.68 9.21
CA ARG A 342 16.35 2.23 9.36
C ARG A 342 17.18 1.39 8.39
N GLU A 343 17.30 1.81 7.14
CA GLU A 343 18.07 1.10 6.11
C GLU A 343 19.57 1.18 6.37
N THR A 344 20.06 2.36 6.72
CA THR A 344 21.50 2.63 6.85
C THR A 344 22.12 1.88 8.03
N SER A 345 21.35 1.47 9.05
CA SER A 345 21.78 0.68 10.23
C SER A 345 22.96 1.25 11.05
N ASP A 346 23.56 2.37 10.64
CA ASP A 346 24.85 2.84 11.17
C ASP A 346 24.76 3.56 12.53
N CYS A 347 23.58 4.06 12.93
CA CYS A 347 23.44 4.75 14.22
C CYS A 347 22.05 4.55 14.84
N MET A 348 22.03 3.75 15.90
CA MET A 348 20.83 3.32 16.64
C MET A 348 20.10 4.51 17.29
N GLU A 349 20.87 5.49 17.80
CA GLU A 349 20.35 6.71 18.42
C GLU A 349 19.59 7.59 17.42
N ASN A 350 20.04 7.61 16.15
CA ASN A 350 19.31 8.29 15.09
C ASN A 350 17.94 7.63 14.87
N GLY A 351 17.85 6.30 14.93
CA GLY A 351 16.59 5.56 14.78
C GLY A 351 15.58 5.92 15.86
N MET A 352 16.02 5.95 17.13
CA MET A 352 15.18 6.40 18.25
C MET A 352 14.76 7.86 18.09
N SER A 353 15.69 8.75 17.72
CA SER A 353 15.41 10.17 17.51
C SER A 353 14.35 10.41 16.43
N ARG A 354 14.42 9.71 15.30
CA ARG A 354 13.41 9.81 14.22
C ARG A 354 12.07 9.23 14.65
N THR A 355 12.08 8.13 15.41
CA THR A 355 10.84 7.56 15.97
C THR A 355 10.15 8.55 16.91
N VAL A 356 10.91 9.24 17.77
CA VAL A 356 10.40 10.31 18.65
C VAL A 356 9.85 11.50 17.84
N GLN A 357 10.50 11.86 16.72
CA GLN A 357 10.02 12.93 15.85
C GLN A 357 8.63 12.60 15.25
N LEU A 358 8.44 11.37 14.78
CA LEU A 358 7.14 10.89 14.28
C LEU A 358 6.10 10.82 15.40
N LEU A 359 6.48 10.35 16.58
CA LEU A 359 5.61 10.33 17.76
C LEU A 359 5.10 11.73 18.11
N ARG A 360 5.98 12.74 18.16
CA ARG A 360 5.59 14.16 18.38
C ARG A 360 4.69 14.69 17.27
N TYR A 361 4.92 14.28 16.02
CA TYR A 361 4.08 14.66 14.89
C TYR A 361 2.65 14.11 15.08
N TYR A 362 2.52 12.82 15.39
CA TYR A 362 1.21 12.18 15.58
C TYR A 362 0.47 12.67 16.82
N GLU A 363 1.19 13.00 17.89
CA GLU A 363 0.63 13.68 19.06
C GLU A 363 0.05 15.05 18.70
N LYS A 364 0.83 15.88 17.99
CA LYS A 364 0.44 17.24 17.59
C LYS A 364 -0.86 17.26 16.77
N TYR A 365 -1.03 16.32 15.84
CA TYR A 365 -2.21 16.25 14.96
C TYR A 365 -3.29 15.27 15.43
N ARG A 366 -3.13 14.68 16.63
CA ARG A 366 -4.10 13.78 17.27
C ARG A 366 -4.41 12.51 16.48
N HIS A 367 -3.40 11.92 15.82
CA HIS A 367 -3.50 10.59 15.23
C HIS A 367 -3.16 9.53 16.29
N HIS A 368 -4.13 9.22 17.16
CA HIS A 368 -3.91 8.41 18.36
C HIS A 368 -3.42 6.98 18.05
N ASP A 369 -4.00 6.31 17.06
CA ASP A 369 -3.60 4.94 16.68
C ASP A 369 -2.14 4.86 16.20
N LEU A 370 -1.71 5.85 15.39
CA LEU A 370 -0.34 5.95 14.92
C LEU A 370 0.60 6.33 16.08
N TYR A 371 0.18 7.25 16.95
CA TYR A 371 0.93 7.58 18.15
C TYR A 371 1.23 6.34 19.00
N ILE A 372 0.22 5.53 19.31
CA ILE A 372 0.38 4.29 20.11
C ILE A 372 1.30 3.30 19.39
N THR A 373 1.15 3.16 18.07
CA THR A 373 2.02 2.30 17.27
C THR A 373 3.49 2.71 17.42
N TYR A 374 3.77 4.01 17.32
CA TYR A 374 5.12 4.53 17.43
C TYR A 374 5.66 4.52 18.86
N VAL A 375 4.79 4.60 19.88
CA VAL A 375 5.16 4.32 21.28
C VAL A 375 5.68 2.89 21.41
N TYR A 376 4.98 1.90 20.86
CA TYR A 376 5.45 0.51 20.91
C TYR A 376 6.71 0.27 20.06
N LYS A 377 6.79 0.84 18.85
CA LYS A 377 8.03 0.77 18.04
C LYS A 377 9.23 1.35 18.81
N LEU A 378 9.05 2.48 19.50
CA LEU A 378 10.11 3.09 20.32
C LEU A 378 10.44 2.25 21.56
N TYR A 379 9.42 1.68 22.21
CA TYR A 379 9.59 0.77 23.34
C TYR A 379 10.43 -0.45 22.96
N ASP A 380 10.07 -1.13 21.86
CA ASP A 380 10.79 -2.31 21.37
C ASP A 380 12.25 -1.96 21.04
N LEU A 381 12.49 -0.80 20.42
CA LEU A 381 13.85 -0.29 20.22
C LEU A 381 14.59 -0.13 21.56
N HIS A 382 13.99 0.51 22.57
CA HIS A 382 14.64 0.65 23.88
C HIS A 382 14.94 -0.69 24.55
N ILE A 383 14.06 -1.69 24.44
CA ILE A 383 14.28 -3.03 24.98
C ILE A 383 15.45 -3.73 24.27
N VAL A 384 15.48 -3.70 22.93
CA VAL A 384 16.57 -4.29 22.14
C VAL A 384 17.93 -3.73 22.53
N TYR A 385 17.99 -2.44 22.87
CA TYR A 385 19.23 -1.77 23.28
C TYR A 385 19.44 -1.69 24.80
N ASN A 386 18.66 -2.44 25.59
CA ASN A 386 18.78 -2.51 27.05
C ASN A 386 18.62 -1.14 27.76
N ASN A 387 17.86 -0.22 27.16
CA ASN A 387 17.57 1.11 27.68
C ASN A 387 16.34 1.08 28.60
N GLN A 388 16.42 0.35 29.71
CA GLN A 388 15.28 0.04 30.58
C GLN A 388 14.53 1.29 31.08
N ILE A 389 15.26 2.35 31.47
CA ILE A 389 14.67 3.60 31.97
C ILE A 389 13.84 4.30 30.88
N GLU A 390 14.37 4.37 29.66
CA GLU A 390 13.70 5.05 28.55
C GLU A 390 12.57 4.19 27.97
N ALA A 391 12.69 2.86 28.00
CA ALA A 391 11.60 1.92 27.73
C ALA A 391 10.42 2.16 28.70
N ALA A 392 10.69 2.25 30.00
CA ALA A 392 9.68 2.51 31.02
C ALA A 392 8.96 3.86 30.80
N LYS A 393 9.72 4.94 30.57
CA LYS A 393 9.17 6.26 30.25
C LYS A 393 8.32 6.24 28.96
N THR A 394 8.73 5.46 27.97
CA THR A 394 7.99 5.29 26.72
C THR A 394 6.63 4.64 26.95
N LEU A 395 6.57 3.55 27.74
CA LEU A 395 5.27 2.95 28.12
C LEU A 395 4.38 3.91 28.91
N MET A 396 4.97 4.74 29.77
CA MET A 396 4.21 5.76 30.50
C MET A 396 3.51 6.76 29.56
N LEU A 397 4.08 7.06 28.39
CA LEU A 397 3.42 7.93 27.40
C LEU A 397 2.04 7.40 27.04
N TYR A 398 1.93 6.09 26.78
CA TYR A 398 0.63 5.47 26.48
C TYR A 398 -0.24 5.34 27.73
N ALA A 399 0.31 4.86 28.84
CA ALA A 399 -0.45 4.69 30.09
C ALA A 399 -1.10 6.00 30.57
N ASN A 400 -0.47 7.15 30.34
CA ASN A 400 -1.00 8.47 30.69
C ASN A 400 -2.17 8.92 29.82
N THR A 401 -2.35 8.34 28.63
CA THR A 401 -3.51 8.63 27.77
C THR A 401 -4.77 7.85 28.16
N LEU A 402 -4.62 6.74 28.89
CA LEU A 402 -5.71 5.85 29.29
C LEU A 402 -6.42 6.35 30.55
N SER A 403 -7.72 6.10 30.64
CA SER A 403 -8.52 6.36 31.84
C SER A 403 -8.40 5.24 32.88
N TRP A 404 -8.84 5.51 34.11
CA TRP A 404 -9.01 4.47 35.15
C TRP A 404 -10.42 3.86 35.14
N ASP A 405 -11.23 4.19 34.13
CA ASP A 405 -12.61 3.77 34.00
C ASP A 405 -12.71 2.41 33.27
N GLU A 406 -13.84 1.72 33.42
CA GLU A 406 -14.11 0.44 32.76
C GLU A 406 -14.64 0.66 31.33
N ILE A 407 -13.89 1.43 30.54
CA ILE A 407 -14.20 1.73 29.14
C ILE A 407 -13.61 0.63 28.26
N GLU A 408 -14.41 0.11 27.31
CA GLU A 408 -13.94 -0.86 26.31
C GLU A 408 -12.88 -0.22 25.40
N LEU A 409 -11.84 -0.98 25.07
CA LEU A 409 -10.77 -0.51 24.19
C LEU A 409 -11.24 -0.34 22.75
N ASP A 410 -10.68 0.65 22.06
CA ASP A 410 -10.96 0.89 20.64
C ASP A 410 -10.67 -0.35 19.78
N GLU A 411 -11.57 -0.65 18.84
CA GLU A 411 -11.45 -1.75 17.88
C GLU A 411 -10.17 -1.61 17.02
N SER A 412 -9.70 -0.39 16.79
CA SER A 412 -8.43 -0.12 16.11
C SER A 412 -7.23 -0.74 16.86
N LEU A 413 -7.24 -0.69 18.20
CA LEU A 413 -6.18 -1.24 19.04
C LEU A 413 -6.25 -2.75 19.12
N ILE A 414 -7.46 -3.31 19.12
CA ILE A 414 -7.71 -4.76 19.12
C ILE A 414 -7.25 -5.38 17.79
N SER A 415 -7.68 -4.80 16.66
CA SER A 415 -7.33 -5.30 15.32
C SER A 415 -5.83 -5.33 15.07
N ARG A 416 -5.11 -4.33 15.61
CA ARG A 416 -3.64 -4.23 15.54
C ARG A 416 -2.90 -4.99 16.64
N ARG A 417 -3.62 -5.68 17.53
CA ARG A 417 -3.08 -6.41 18.69
C ARG A 417 -2.24 -5.55 19.64
N LEU A 418 -2.53 -4.25 19.70
CA LEU A 418 -1.88 -3.27 20.58
C LEU A 418 -2.53 -3.20 21.98
N ASN A 419 -3.64 -3.91 22.16
CA ASN A 419 -4.38 -4.02 23.42
C ASN A 419 -3.74 -4.96 24.45
N ARG A 420 -2.64 -5.67 24.09
CA ARG A 420 -1.97 -6.65 24.98
C ARG A 420 -2.94 -7.64 25.62
N GLN A 421 -3.93 -8.11 24.86
CA GLN A 421 -4.99 -9.03 25.31
C GLN A 421 -5.90 -8.48 26.43
N CYS A 422 -5.84 -7.19 26.73
CA CYS A 422 -6.76 -6.52 27.63
C CYS A 422 -8.07 -6.17 26.90
N ALA A 423 -9.18 -6.15 27.64
CA ALA A 423 -10.49 -5.78 27.09
C ALA A 423 -10.88 -4.32 27.40
N VAL A 424 -10.44 -3.80 28.56
CA VAL A 424 -10.80 -2.45 29.03
C VAL A 424 -9.57 -1.58 29.31
N GLU A 425 -9.74 -0.26 29.18
CA GLU A 425 -8.67 0.72 29.38
C GLU A 425 -7.98 0.59 30.73
N ARG A 426 -8.75 0.44 31.81
CA ARG A 426 -8.21 0.25 33.17
C ARG A 426 -7.25 -0.93 33.27
N GLN A 427 -7.59 -2.08 32.67
CA GLN A 427 -6.74 -3.28 32.69
C GLN A 427 -5.45 -3.06 31.90
N LEU A 428 -5.56 -2.42 30.74
CA LEU A 428 -4.40 -2.10 29.93
C LEU A 428 -3.48 -1.11 30.64
N LYS A 429 -4.05 -0.09 31.28
CA LYS A 429 -3.31 0.89 32.08
C LYS A 429 -2.57 0.25 33.25
N ASP A 430 -3.25 -0.63 33.99
CA ASP A 430 -2.66 -1.39 35.10
C ASP A 430 -1.47 -2.24 34.62
N SER A 431 -1.65 -2.98 33.52
CA SER A 431 -0.60 -3.81 32.91
C SER A 431 0.61 -2.98 32.47
N LEU A 432 0.39 -1.86 31.76
CA LEU A 432 1.45 -0.97 31.30
C LEU A 432 2.24 -0.33 32.44
N LEU A 433 1.54 0.09 33.50
CA LEU A 433 2.17 0.69 34.68
C LEU A 433 2.97 -0.34 35.48
N CYS A 434 2.48 -1.58 35.60
CA CYS A 434 3.23 -2.66 36.23
C CYS A 434 4.55 -2.94 35.50
N GLU A 435 4.50 -3.07 34.17
CA GLU A 435 5.68 -3.30 33.35
C GLU A 435 6.65 -2.11 33.41
N ALA A 436 6.14 -0.88 33.34
CA ALA A 436 6.97 0.31 33.49
C ALA A 436 7.66 0.36 34.88
N ALA A 437 6.96 -0.02 35.95
CA ALA A 437 7.54 -0.07 37.29
C ALA A 437 8.66 -1.12 37.41
N ASP A 438 8.50 -2.29 36.77
CA ASP A 438 9.53 -3.33 36.72
C ASP A 438 10.77 -2.84 35.96
N LEU A 439 10.57 -2.22 34.79
CA LEU A 439 11.66 -1.64 33.98
C LEU A 439 12.40 -0.51 34.71
N PHE A 440 11.69 0.36 35.44
CA PHE A 440 12.34 1.36 36.28
C PHE A 440 13.14 0.73 37.43
N ALA A 441 12.64 -0.35 38.02
CA ALA A 441 13.32 -1.06 39.09
C ALA A 441 14.61 -1.74 38.59
N GLU A 442 14.59 -2.35 37.42
CA GLU A 442 15.75 -2.91 36.71
C GLU A 442 16.74 -1.82 36.28
N GLY A 443 16.23 -0.66 35.85
CA GLY A 443 17.01 0.51 35.49
C GLY A 443 17.67 1.25 36.66
N GLU A 444 17.44 0.85 37.91
CA GLU A 444 17.87 1.52 39.16
C GLU A 444 17.25 2.91 39.39
N MET A 445 16.12 3.20 38.74
CA MET A 445 15.29 4.40 38.96
C MET A 445 14.16 4.08 39.95
N TRP A 446 14.55 3.64 41.15
CA TRP A 446 13.63 3.13 42.16
C TRP A 446 12.61 4.15 42.64
N GLU A 447 12.94 5.44 42.64
CA GLU A 447 12.02 6.52 43.04
C GLU A 447 10.82 6.62 42.09
N ASP A 448 11.03 6.46 40.79
CA ASP A 448 9.98 6.46 39.78
C ASP A 448 9.14 5.17 39.83
N ALA A 449 9.79 4.02 40.05
CA ALA A 449 9.08 2.76 40.29
C ALA A 449 8.16 2.84 41.52
N ILE A 450 8.65 3.41 42.63
CA ILE A 450 7.84 3.64 43.85
C ILE A 450 6.68 4.58 43.56
N ARG A 451 6.89 5.65 42.77
CA ARG A 451 5.83 6.60 42.40
C ARG A 451 4.68 5.90 41.69
N ILE A 452 4.99 5.03 40.72
CA ILE A 452 3.97 4.24 40.00
C ILE A 452 3.30 3.21 40.94
N LEU A 453 4.08 2.47 41.73
CA LEU A 453 3.54 1.45 42.63
C LEU A 453 2.63 2.02 43.73
N LYS A 454 2.77 3.31 44.08
CA LYS A 454 1.84 4.00 44.98
C LYS A 454 0.45 4.17 44.37
N GLU A 455 0.36 4.29 43.05
CA GLU A 455 -0.91 4.42 42.33
C GLU A 455 -1.60 3.06 42.12
N LEU A 456 -0.82 1.98 42.02
CA LEU A 456 -1.32 0.61 41.80
C LEU A 456 -1.58 -0.15 43.11
N LEU A 457 -0.54 -0.72 43.72
CA LEU A 457 -0.57 -1.53 44.93
C LEU A 457 0.78 -1.47 45.69
N PRO A 458 0.80 -1.18 47.00
CA PRO A 458 2.02 -0.81 47.74
C PRO A 458 2.92 -1.97 48.18
N ILE A 459 2.65 -3.21 47.78
CA ILE A 459 3.26 -4.42 48.39
C ILE A 459 4.78 -4.50 48.15
N ARG A 460 5.27 -3.98 47.02
CA ARG A 460 6.70 -4.06 46.62
C ARG A 460 7.53 -2.82 46.99
N ILE A 461 6.89 -1.79 47.55
CA ILE A 461 7.54 -0.50 47.84
C ILE A 461 8.64 -0.64 48.91
N ALA A 462 8.45 -1.51 49.90
CA ALA A 462 9.41 -1.71 50.99
C ALA A 462 10.76 -2.27 50.53
N GLU A 463 10.75 -3.11 49.49
CA GLU A 463 11.98 -3.64 48.90
C GLU A 463 12.76 -2.54 48.18
N LEU A 464 12.09 -1.73 47.37
CA LEU A 464 12.71 -0.61 46.65
C LEU A 464 13.30 0.42 47.59
N TYR A 465 12.63 0.74 48.71
CA TYR A 465 13.21 1.61 49.74
C TYR A 465 14.49 1.04 50.36
N ARG A 466 14.56 -0.28 50.57
CA ARG A 466 15.80 -0.93 51.05
C ARG A 466 16.92 -0.84 50.02
N LYS A 467 16.60 -0.97 48.73
CA LYS A 467 17.59 -0.80 47.65
C LYS A 467 18.15 0.62 47.63
N ILE A 468 17.29 1.65 47.71
CA ILE A 468 17.72 3.07 47.78
C ILE A 468 18.70 3.32 48.93
N ASP A 469 18.44 2.73 50.10
CA ASP A 469 19.27 2.92 51.30
C ASP A 469 20.60 2.14 51.27
N ARG A 470 20.60 0.94 50.69
CA ARG A 470 21.72 -0.03 50.82
C ARG A 470 22.60 -0.18 49.59
N GLU A 471 22.10 0.12 48.41
CA GLU A 471 22.80 -0.10 47.15
C GLU A 471 23.36 1.21 46.59
N ASN A 472 24.61 1.19 46.16
CA ASN A 472 25.25 2.34 45.51
C ASN A 472 24.90 2.35 44.01
N ARG A 473 24.34 3.46 43.53
CA ARG A 473 24.02 3.67 42.11
C ARG A 473 25.23 4.19 41.33
N ALA A 474 25.37 3.73 40.10
CA ALA A 474 26.31 4.32 39.16
C ALA A 474 25.86 5.74 38.76
N PHE A 475 26.81 6.67 38.68
CA PHE A 475 26.53 8.02 38.18
C PHE A 475 26.43 8.02 36.65
N PHE A 476 25.53 8.86 36.14
CA PHE A 476 25.44 9.21 34.73
C PHE A 476 26.17 10.53 34.49
N TYR A 477 26.91 10.62 33.40
CA TYR A 477 27.48 11.87 32.92
C TYR A 477 26.59 12.46 31.83
N TYR A 478 26.64 13.78 31.67
CA TYR A 478 25.93 14.49 30.61
C TYR A 478 26.94 15.22 29.74
N TYR A 479 26.87 15.00 28.44
CA TYR A 479 27.79 15.57 27.46
C TYR A 479 27.02 16.39 26.45
N LEU A 480 27.47 17.62 26.19
CA LEU A 480 26.96 18.44 25.09
C LEU A 480 27.72 18.06 23.82
N VAL A 481 27.03 17.53 22.83
CA VAL A 481 27.58 17.17 21.52
C VAL A 481 26.93 18.04 20.46
N ALA A 482 27.74 18.66 19.60
CA ALA A 482 27.26 19.49 18.51
C ALA A 482 27.83 19.00 17.19
N PHE A 483 26.95 18.78 16.22
CA PHE A 483 27.31 18.23 14.92
C PHE A 483 27.48 19.38 13.92
N TYR A 484 28.69 19.56 13.40
CA TYR A 484 29.01 20.60 12.42
C TYR A 484 29.82 20.03 11.26
N GLY A 485 29.38 20.32 10.03
CA GLY A 485 30.12 19.99 8.83
C GLY A 485 29.23 19.42 7.73
N LYS A 486 29.68 19.55 6.47
CA LYS A 486 28.91 19.11 5.30
C LYS A 486 28.79 17.58 5.17
N GLY A 487 29.56 16.81 5.94
CA GLY A 487 29.51 15.36 5.96
C GLY A 487 28.41 14.78 6.87
N PHE A 488 27.81 15.60 7.75
CA PHE A 488 26.69 15.15 8.56
C PHE A 488 25.37 15.22 7.79
N PRO A 489 24.43 14.30 8.05
CA PRO A 489 23.08 14.40 7.52
C PRO A 489 22.47 15.78 7.83
N SER A 490 21.64 16.29 6.91
CA SER A 490 20.99 17.60 7.05
C SER A 490 20.21 17.76 8.36
N TYR A 491 19.74 16.64 8.91
CA TYR A 491 18.97 16.59 10.14
C TYR A 491 19.79 16.61 11.43
N LEU A 492 21.13 16.47 11.37
CA LEU A 492 22.05 16.64 12.52
C LEU A 492 22.87 17.92 12.39
N ASN A 493 23.21 18.31 11.17
CA ASN A 493 24.14 19.41 10.93
C ASN A 493 23.62 20.75 11.48
N GLY A 494 24.42 21.39 12.34
CA GLY A 494 24.09 22.64 13.02
C GLY A 494 23.25 22.47 14.29
N ILE A 495 23.02 21.23 14.75
CA ILE A 495 22.25 20.94 15.96
C ILE A 495 23.17 20.46 17.08
N SER A 496 22.88 20.91 18.30
CA SER A 496 23.52 20.45 19.53
C SER A 496 22.54 19.68 20.41
N PHE A 497 22.99 18.56 20.97
CA PHE A 497 22.22 17.70 21.86
C PHE A 497 22.96 17.49 23.18
N VAL A 498 22.20 17.30 24.25
CA VAL A 498 22.74 16.84 25.54
C VAL A 498 22.51 15.34 25.63
N PHE A 499 23.59 14.57 25.58
CA PHE A 499 23.58 13.13 25.72
C PHE A 499 23.75 12.74 27.19
N ARG A 500 22.97 11.76 27.63
CA ARG A 500 23.19 11.06 28.88
C ARG A 500 24.08 9.85 28.58
N SER A 501 25.16 9.68 29.35
CA SER A 501 26.09 8.57 29.19
C SER A 501 25.47 7.24 29.61
N ASP A 502 26.09 6.14 29.21
CA ASP A 502 25.82 4.83 29.82
C ASP A 502 26.35 4.77 31.25
N LYS A 503 25.89 3.76 32.01
CA LYS A 503 26.35 3.54 33.40
C LYS A 503 27.86 3.36 33.43
N LEU A 504 28.53 4.21 34.21
CA LEU A 504 30.00 4.20 34.38
C LEU A 504 30.81 4.44 33.09
N GLU A 505 30.17 4.96 32.03
CA GLU A 505 30.85 5.28 30.77
C GLU A 505 31.86 6.41 30.99
N ARG A 506 33.13 6.14 30.70
CA ARG A 506 34.19 7.15 30.82
C ARG A 506 34.11 8.09 29.62
N HIS A 507 34.58 9.31 29.80
CA HIS A 507 34.61 10.30 28.72
C HIS A 507 35.32 9.80 27.44
N ALA A 508 36.42 9.05 27.59
CA ALA A 508 37.13 8.49 26.45
C ALA A 508 36.30 7.46 25.66
N ASP A 509 35.56 6.60 26.37
CA ASP A 509 34.71 5.57 25.78
C ASP A 509 33.52 6.22 25.05
N PHE A 510 32.91 7.25 25.67
CA PHE A 510 31.87 8.06 25.03
C PHE A 510 32.36 8.73 23.74
N MET A 511 33.53 9.39 23.79
CA MET A 511 34.11 10.04 22.62
C MET A 511 34.41 9.04 21.50
N GLN A 512 34.91 7.85 21.84
CA GLN A 512 35.17 6.79 20.88
C GLN A 512 33.86 6.29 20.24
N ARG A 513 32.81 6.08 21.04
CA ARG A 513 31.48 5.68 20.56
C ARG A 513 30.84 6.71 19.62
N MET A 514 31.02 8.00 19.89
CA MET A 514 30.49 9.08 19.04
C MET A 514 31.30 9.31 17.75
N GLN A 515 32.54 8.80 17.68
CA GLN A 515 33.40 8.89 16.50
C GLN A 515 33.23 7.72 15.53
N GLN A 516 32.75 6.58 16.04
CA GLN A 516 32.33 5.42 15.27
C GLN A 516 30.97 5.70 14.63
#